data_AF-A0A382XUE3-F1
#
_entry.id   AF-A0A382XUE3-F1
#
_cell.length_a   1.000
_cell.length_b   1.000
_cell.length_c   1.000
_cell.angle_alpha   90.00
_cell.angle_beta   90.00
_cell.angle_gamma   90.00
#
_symmetry.space_group_name_H-M   'P 1'
#
loop_
_entity.id
_entity.type
_entity.pdbx_description
1 polymer ?
#
loop_
_entity_poly.entity_id
_entity_poly.type
_entity_poly.pdbx_seq_one_letter_code
_entity_poly.pdbx_strand_id
1 'polypeptide(L)'
;ELEDYVFCGPSVVFTNILFPRSEFPQKGSEFYQETLVKKSASIGANATILCGITIGTYAFIGAGSVITKNVPDFALIIGNPGKQVDWVNKKGERLVFDQNGLSQCGQFQLKNNLITCLEDD
;
A
#
# COMPACT_ATOMS: atom_id res chain seq x y z
N GLU A 1 7.28 4.14 -9.83
CA GLU A 1 8.22 3.02 -9.77
C GLU A 1 7.60 1.82 -9.06
N LEU A 2 7.91 0.60 -9.53
CA LEU A 2 7.58 -0.66 -8.84
C LEU A 2 8.89 -1.35 -8.48
N GLU A 3 9.09 -1.65 -7.20
CA GLU A 3 10.24 -2.43 -6.73
C GLU A 3 10.04 -3.94 -6.95
N ASP A 4 11.00 -4.75 -6.48
CA ASP A 4 11.01 -6.19 -6.67
C ASP A 4 9.77 -6.90 -6.09
N TYR A 5 9.29 -7.91 -6.81
CA TYR A 5 8.19 -8.79 -6.38
C TYR A 5 6.84 -8.09 -6.12
N VAL A 6 6.62 -6.90 -6.66
CA VAL A 6 5.31 -6.24 -6.61
C VAL A 6 4.30 -7.03 -7.45
N PHE A 7 3.16 -7.36 -6.84
CA PHE A 7 2.04 -7.98 -7.54
C PHE A 7 0.99 -6.92 -7.92
N CYS A 8 0.68 -6.81 -9.20
CA CYS A 8 -0.40 -5.97 -9.72
C CYS A 8 -1.53 -6.86 -10.25
N GLY A 9 -2.67 -6.85 -9.57
CA GLY A 9 -3.87 -7.52 -10.03
C GLY A 9 -4.39 -6.96 -11.36
N PRO A 10 -5.31 -7.67 -12.03
CA PRO A 10 -5.88 -7.19 -13.28
C PRO A 10 -6.63 -5.86 -13.08
N SER A 11 -6.51 -4.97 -14.06
CA SER A 11 -7.19 -3.66 -14.08
C SER A 11 -6.80 -2.71 -12.93
N VAL A 12 -5.60 -2.83 -12.37
CA VAL A 12 -5.06 -1.79 -11.47
C VAL A 12 -4.84 -0.50 -12.25
N VAL A 13 -5.22 0.63 -11.64
CA VAL A 13 -5.07 1.97 -12.21
C VAL A 13 -4.07 2.77 -11.37
N PHE A 14 -3.04 3.31 -12.02
CA PHE A 14 -2.17 4.32 -11.46
C PHE A 14 -2.46 5.67 -12.10
N THR A 15 -2.68 6.69 -11.28
CA THR A 15 -2.75 8.07 -11.75
C THR A 15 -1.38 8.74 -11.60
N ASN A 16 -1.11 9.78 -12.38
CA ASN A 16 0.15 10.52 -12.36
C ASN A 16 -0.03 12.05 -12.24
N ILE A 17 -1.23 12.58 -12.45
CA ILE A 17 -1.53 14.02 -12.33
C ILE A 17 -2.48 14.23 -11.16
N LEU A 18 -2.11 15.11 -10.23
CA LEU A 18 -2.89 15.35 -9.00
C LEU A 18 -4.19 16.12 -9.26
N PHE A 19 -4.15 17.10 -10.17
CA PHE A 19 -5.29 17.97 -10.46
C PHE A 19 -5.58 18.03 -11.97
N PRO A 20 -6.02 16.92 -12.59
CA PRO A 20 -6.25 16.90 -14.03
C PRO A 20 -7.41 17.85 -14.41
N ARG A 21 -7.16 18.73 -15.38
CA ARG A 21 -8.18 19.60 -15.98
C ARG A 21 -8.03 19.65 -17.50
N SER A 22 -9.10 19.34 -18.24
CA SER A 22 -9.05 19.28 -19.70
C SER A 22 -8.87 20.64 -20.37
N GLU A 23 -9.49 21.69 -19.83
CA GLU A 23 -9.36 23.07 -20.32
C GLU A 23 -7.95 23.64 -20.09
N PHE A 24 -7.29 23.21 -19.01
CA PHE A 24 -5.94 23.64 -18.62
C PHE A 24 -5.03 22.42 -18.47
N PRO A 25 -4.64 21.76 -19.58
CA PRO A 25 -3.95 20.49 -19.52
C PRO A 25 -2.54 20.65 -18.95
N GLN A 26 -2.23 19.89 -17.90
CA GLN A 26 -0.88 19.74 -17.38
C GLN A 26 -0.10 18.80 -18.30
N LYS A 27 0.98 19.30 -18.92
CA LYS A 27 1.81 18.56 -19.89
C LYS A 27 3.27 18.69 -19.50
N GLY A 28 4.00 17.59 -19.51
CA GLY A 28 5.41 17.56 -19.15
C GLY A 28 5.65 16.80 -17.84
N SER A 29 6.86 16.29 -17.68
CA SER A 29 7.25 15.47 -16.52
C SER A 29 7.20 16.25 -15.21
N GLU A 30 7.31 17.57 -15.23
CA GLU A 30 7.22 18.45 -14.07
C GLU A 30 5.85 18.41 -13.36
N PHE A 31 4.80 17.95 -14.04
CA PHE A 31 3.46 17.78 -13.47
C PHE A 31 3.18 16.36 -12.98
N TYR A 32 4.03 15.40 -13.34
CA TYR A 32 3.81 14.00 -13.00
C TYR A 32 4.34 13.70 -11.60
N GLN A 33 3.45 13.22 -10.74
CA GLN A 33 3.80 12.79 -9.40
C GLN A 33 4.20 11.32 -9.43
N GLU A 34 5.37 11.04 -8.87
CA GLU A 34 5.87 9.69 -8.76
C GLU A 34 5.10 8.90 -7.72
N THR A 35 4.61 7.72 -8.12
CA THR A 35 4.06 6.72 -7.20
C THR A 35 5.10 5.63 -7.01
N LEU A 36 5.52 5.39 -5.77
CA LEU A 36 6.47 4.33 -5.44
C LEU A 36 5.72 3.16 -4.81
N VAL A 37 5.90 1.95 -5.36
CA VAL A 37 5.37 0.71 -4.79
C VAL A 37 6.55 -0.14 -4.34
N LYS A 38 6.70 -0.30 -3.03
CA LYS A 38 7.84 -0.98 -2.44
C LYS A 38 7.77 -2.50 -2.58
N LYS A 39 8.92 -3.14 -2.31
CA LYS A 39 9.15 -4.57 -2.44
C LYS A 39 8.01 -5.41 -1.86
N SER A 40 7.60 -6.42 -2.62
CA SER A 40 6.59 -7.42 -2.23
C SER A 40 5.21 -6.86 -1.86
N ALA A 41 4.91 -5.60 -2.17
CA ALA A 41 3.55 -5.09 -2.03
C ALA A 41 2.60 -5.79 -3.03
N SER A 42 1.36 -6.02 -2.60
CA SER A 42 0.32 -6.65 -3.42
C SER A 42 -0.84 -5.69 -3.64
N ILE A 43 -1.20 -5.49 -4.90
CA ILE A 43 -2.31 -4.63 -5.31
C ILE A 43 -3.42 -5.49 -5.91
N GLY A 44 -4.57 -5.54 -5.23
CA GLY A 44 -5.73 -6.31 -5.66
C GLY A 44 -6.34 -5.81 -6.97
N ALA A 45 -7.11 -6.67 -7.63
CA ALA A 45 -7.79 -6.37 -8.89
C ALA A 45 -8.63 -5.09 -8.80
N ASN A 46 -8.66 -4.29 -9.86
CA ASN A 46 -9.46 -3.06 -9.97
C ASN A 46 -9.18 -2.00 -8.86
N ALA A 47 -8.02 -2.04 -8.21
CA ALA A 47 -7.63 -0.98 -7.29
C ALA A 47 -7.15 0.27 -8.05
N THR A 48 -7.43 1.46 -7.50
CA THR A 48 -6.99 2.75 -8.03
C THR A 48 -6.02 3.42 -7.07
N ILE A 49 -4.86 3.81 -7.56
CA ILE A 49 -3.77 4.42 -6.81
C ILE A 49 -3.64 5.89 -7.22
N LEU A 50 -3.89 6.81 -6.28
CA LEU A 50 -3.66 8.23 -6.52
C LEU A 50 -2.16 8.52 -6.66
N CYS A 51 -1.83 9.52 -7.47
CA CYS A 51 -0.46 9.87 -7.79
C CYS A 51 0.30 10.43 -6.58
N GLY A 52 1.62 10.30 -6.56
CA GLY A 52 2.45 10.91 -5.52
C GLY A 52 2.47 10.16 -4.20
N ILE A 53 2.02 8.89 -4.20
CA ILE A 53 1.93 8.10 -2.97
C ILE A 53 2.98 6.98 -2.94
N THR A 54 3.35 6.60 -1.72
CA THR A 54 4.17 5.42 -1.47
C THR A 54 3.31 4.29 -0.90
N ILE A 55 3.41 3.10 -1.51
CA ILE A 55 2.87 1.85 -0.98
C ILE A 55 4.01 1.11 -0.29
N GLY A 56 3.85 0.83 1.00
CA GLY A 56 4.86 0.21 1.85
C GLY A 56 5.22 -1.24 1.48
N THR A 57 6.37 -1.69 1.97
CA THR A 57 6.88 -3.05 1.76
C THR A 57 5.90 -4.07 2.33
N TYR A 58 5.61 -5.14 1.60
CA TYR A 58 4.62 -6.16 1.98
C TYR A 58 3.20 -5.63 2.28
N ALA A 59 2.87 -4.38 1.91
CA ALA A 59 1.51 -3.88 2.05
C ALA A 59 0.56 -4.65 1.14
N PHE A 60 -0.69 -4.80 1.59
CA PHE A 60 -1.73 -5.52 0.86
C PHE A 60 -2.91 -4.59 0.60
N ILE A 61 -3.12 -4.25 -0.67
CA ILE A 61 -4.26 -3.47 -1.11
C ILE A 61 -5.36 -4.43 -1.58
N GLY A 62 -6.52 -4.39 -0.94
CA GLY A 62 -7.67 -5.18 -1.34
C GLY A 62 -8.21 -4.78 -2.72
N ALA A 63 -8.87 -5.71 -3.40
CA ALA A 63 -9.51 -5.46 -4.67
C ALA A 63 -10.53 -4.30 -4.59
N GLY A 64 -10.62 -3.51 -5.67
CA GLY A 64 -11.54 -2.37 -5.77
C GLY A 64 -11.22 -1.18 -4.85
N SER A 65 -10.06 -1.19 -4.17
CA SER A 65 -9.72 -0.13 -3.22
C SER A 65 -9.24 1.15 -3.92
N VAL A 66 -9.55 2.32 -3.35
CA VAL A 66 -9.07 3.62 -3.85
C VAL A 66 -8.09 4.22 -2.85
N ILE A 67 -6.81 4.22 -3.19
CA ILE A 67 -5.73 4.61 -2.29
C ILE A 67 -5.42 6.09 -2.48
N THR A 68 -5.72 6.89 -1.44
CA THR A 68 -5.62 8.35 -1.47
C THR A 68 -4.48 8.91 -0.60
N LYS A 69 -3.72 8.05 0.10
CA LYS A 69 -2.66 8.41 1.04
C LYS A 69 -1.56 7.35 1.02
N ASN A 70 -0.37 7.70 1.51
CA ASN A 70 0.71 6.74 1.72
C ASN A 70 0.25 5.56 2.58
N VAL A 71 0.70 4.36 2.21
CA VAL A 71 0.34 3.11 2.86
C VAL A 71 1.56 2.62 3.65
N PRO A 72 1.43 2.37 4.96
CA PRO A 72 2.52 1.82 5.77
C PRO A 72 2.93 0.42 5.31
N ASP A 73 4.15 0.02 5.65
CA ASP A 73 4.64 -1.34 5.44
C ASP A 73 3.72 -2.34 6.15
N PHE A 74 3.48 -3.52 5.53
CA PHE A 74 2.61 -4.58 6.05
C PHE A 74 1.14 -4.20 6.28
N ALA A 75 0.68 -3.01 5.90
CA ALA A 75 -0.69 -2.58 6.11
C ALA A 75 -1.66 -3.31 5.16
N LEU A 76 -2.80 -3.76 5.69
CA LEU A 76 -3.95 -4.20 4.90
C LEU A 76 -4.92 -3.04 4.70
N ILE A 77 -5.07 -2.58 3.45
CA ILE A 77 -5.97 -1.49 3.08
C ILE A 77 -7.14 -2.04 2.27
N ILE A 78 -8.37 -1.67 2.62
CA ILE A 78 -9.56 -1.97 1.80
C ILE A 78 -10.49 -0.76 1.66
N GLY A 79 -11.28 -0.73 0.58
CA GLY A 79 -12.43 0.16 0.42
C GLY A 79 -12.17 1.42 -0.41
N ASN A 80 -13.21 2.26 -0.52
CA ASN A 80 -13.18 3.52 -1.25
C ASN A 80 -13.87 4.63 -0.41
N PRO A 81 -13.11 5.60 0.14
CA PRO A 81 -11.65 5.67 0.13
C PRO A 81 -11.04 4.53 0.94
N GLY A 82 -9.86 4.07 0.53
CA GLY A 82 -9.11 2.99 1.15
C GLY A 82 -8.73 3.35 2.58
N LYS A 83 -9.04 2.47 3.51
CA LYS A 83 -8.68 2.60 4.93
C LYS A 83 -7.90 1.38 5.38
N GLN A 84 -6.93 1.61 6.24
CA GLN A 84 -6.28 0.51 6.93
C GLN A 84 -7.28 -0.18 7.84
N VAL A 85 -7.40 -1.50 7.66
CA VAL A 85 -8.27 -2.35 8.46
C VAL A 85 -7.49 -3.36 9.29
N ASP A 86 -6.26 -3.69 8.91
CA ASP A 86 -5.44 -4.68 9.60
C ASP A 86 -3.95 -4.58 9.20
N TRP A 87 -3.17 -5.55 9.67
CA TRP A 87 -1.79 -5.82 9.25
C TRP A 87 -1.65 -7.24 8.70
N VAL A 88 -0.68 -7.45 7.81
CA VAL A 88 -0.35 -8.76 7.23
C VAL A 88 1.11 -9.13 7.46
N ASN A 89 1.43 -10.41 7.44
CA ASN A 89 2.80 -10.89 7.42
C ASN A 89 3.41 -10.85 6.01
N LYS A 90 4.68 -11.30 5.86
CA LYS A 90 5.38 -11.39 4.56
C LYS A 90 4.66 -12.28 3.53
N LYS A 91 3.72 -13.13 3.94
CA LYS A 91 2.92 -14.04 3.09
C LYS A 91 1.53 -13.48 2.74
N GLY A 92 1.17 -12.30 3.25
CA GLY A 92 -0.15 -11.70 3.05
C GLY A 92 -1.24 -12.24 4.00
N GLU A 93 -0.89 -13.01 5.02
CA GLU A 93 -1.82 -13.51 6.02
C GLU A 93 -2.02 -12.46 7.11
N ARG A 94 -3.27 -12.28 7.57
CA ARG A 94 -3.57 -11.29 8.63
C ARG A 94 -2.87 -11.65 9.93
N LEU A 95 -2.31 -10.64 10.58
CA LEU A 95 -1.65 -10.79 11.87
C LEU A 95 -2.65 -10.68 13.01
N VAL A 96 -2.47 -11.53 14.01
CA VAL A 96 -3.19 -11.44 15.29
C VAL A 96 -2.16 -11.09 16.35
N PHE A 97 -2.46 -10.06 17.14
CA PHE A 97 -1.58 -9.57 18.20
C PHE A 97 -2.11 -9.93 19.57
N ASP A 98 -1.21 -10.19 20.51
CA ASP A 98 -1.54 -10.34 21.92
C ASP A 98 -1.73 -8.97 22.61
N GLN A 99 -2.01 -8.99 23.92
CA GLN A 99 -2.18 -7.78 24.73
C GLN A 99 -0.93 -6.89 24.82
N ASN A 100 0.25 -7.44 24.51
CA ASN A 100 1.53 -6.72 24.48
C ASN A 100 1.89 -6.23 23.06
N GLY A 101 1.02 -6.49 22.08
CA GLY A 101 1.24 -6.14 20.68
C GLY A 101 2.22 -7.07 19.96
N LEU A 102 2.58 -8.24 20.52
CA LEU A 102 3.39 -9.24 19.84
C LEU A 102 2.49 -10.12 18.98
N SER A 103 2.89 -10.38 17.74
CA SER A 103 2.13 -11.26 16.85
C SER A 103 2.17 -12.71 17.32
N GLN A 104 1.13 -13.49 17.00
CA GLN A 104 1.10 -14.93 17.33
C GLN A 104 2.25 -15.73 16.72
N CYS A 105 2.79 -15.29 15.57
CA CYS A 105 3.98 -15.90 14.99
C CYS A 105 5.29 -15.46 15.66
N GLY A 106 5.27 -14.50 16.59
CA GLY A 106 6.45 -13.98 17.29
C GLY A 106 7.34 -13.05 16.47
N GLN A 107 7.04 -12.82 15.19
CA GLN A 107 7.90 -12.11 14.25
C GLN A 107 7.57 -10.62 14.08
N PHE A 108 6.46 -10.14 14.65
CA PHE A 108 6.01 -8.76 14.48
C PHE A 108 5.61 -8.15 15.81
N GLN A 109 5.96 -6.89 15.98
CA GLN A 109 5.58 -6.08 17.13
C GLN A 109 4.77 -4.87 16.67
N LEU A 110 3.57 -4.71 17.20
CA LEU A 110 2.72 -3.54 17.04
C LEU A 110 2.90 -2.61 18.25
N LYS A 111 3.34 -1.37 18.00
CA LYS A 111 3.42 -0.30 19.01
C LYS A 111 2.94 1.02 18.39
N ASN A 112 2.01 1.70 19.04
CA ASN A 112 1.48 3.01 18.59
C ASN A 112 0.98 3.01 17.13
N ASN A 113 0.27 1.96 16.71
CA ASN A 113 -0.16 1.75 15.32
C ASN A 113 0.98 1.69 14.29
N LEU A 114 2.20 1.37 14.72
CA LEU A 114 3.32 1.06 13.86
C LEU A 114 3.72 -0.39 14.08
N ILE A 115 3.82 -1.13 12.99
CA ILE A 115 4.30 -2.49 13.01
C ILE A 115 5.81 -2.50 12.73
N THR A 116 6.52 -3.38 13.42
CA THR A 116 7.94 -3.64 13.20
C THR A 116 8.15 -5.14 13.05
N CYS A 117 8.85 -5.56 12.02
CA CYS A 117 9.30 -6.94 11.88
C CYS A 117 10.52 -7.14 12.79
N LEU A 118 10.49 -8.18 13.61
CA LEU A 118 11.55 -8.51 14.59
C LEU A 118 12.63 -9.42 14.00
N GLU A 119 12.36 -10.04 12.85
CA GLU A 119 13.28 -10.91 12.12
C GLU A 119 13.56 -10.33 10.72
N ASP A 120 14.73 -9.70 10.60
CA ASP A 120 15.39 -9.48 9.32
C ASP A 120 16.09 -10.79 8.94
N ASP A 121 15.51 -11.54 8.00
CA ASP A 121 16.25 -12.57 7.25
C ASP A 121 17.22 -11.90 6.27
#